data_AF-A0A132EJD0-F1
#
_entry.id   AF-A0A132EJD0-F1
#
_cell.length_a   1.000
_cell.length_b   1.000
_cell.length_c   1.000
_cell.angle_alpha   90.00
_cell.angle_beta   90.00
_cell.angle_gamma   90.00
#
_symmetry.space_group_name_H-M   'P 1'
#
loop_
_entity.id
_entity.type
_entity.pdbx_description
1 polymer ?
#
loop_
_entity_poly.entity_id
_entity_poly.type
_entity_poly.pdbx_seq_one_letter_code
_entity_poly.pdbx_strand_id
1 'polypeptide(L)'
;MDCKQDAMNIGARFAGDNADVVLRVLYEQARISTPKSEVRLDRLVARSLDLDDREALMLGALAGTARARAMRSPAHFLAALKQAITELRLSRLFCSSGQGEFHRGICPAAYDERSGEHHPAEMAEWRAVFRAMAPEQQMMAATIVWLYRSGTDSIWLRRVPCTWRAQEALRYLHDAGCLATWVRLIATFPGW
;
A
#
# COMPACT_ATOMS: atom_id res chain seq x y z
N MET A 1 33.90 -19.94 27.72
CA MET A 1 33.66 -18.53 28.05
C MET A 1 34.39 -17.72 26.98
N ASP A 2 33.76 -17.01 26.05
CA ASP A 2 32.33 -16.77 25.85
C ASP A 2 32.13 -16.56 24.34
N CYS A 3 31.63 -17.60 23.66
CA CYS A 3 31.28 -17.62 22.23
C CYS A 3 29.88 -16.98 22.02
N LYS A 4 29.53 -15.97 22.83
CA LYS A 4 28.21 -15.34 22.86
C LYS A 4 28.18 -13.91 22.32
N GLN A 5 29.35 -13.30 22.07
CA GLN A 5 29.38 -11.92 21.57
C GLN A 5 29.17 -11.81 20.06
N ASP A 6 29.50 -12.84 19.27
CA ASP A 6 29.37 -12.80 17.80
C ASP A 6 27.97 -13.15 17.26
N ALA A 7 27.11 -13.75 18.08
CA ALA A 7 25.74 -14.10 17.68
C ALA A 7 24.78 -12.90 17.71
N MET A 8 25.12 -11.81 18.39
CA MET A 8 24.27 -10.61 18.49
C MET A 8 24.47 -9.60 17.35
N ASN A 9 25.49 -9.77 16.49
CA ASN A 9 25.81 -8.78 15.45
C ASN A 9 25.45 -9.21 14.02
N ILE A 10 24.83 -10.38 13.83
CA ILE A 10 24.39 -10.88 12.52
C ILE A 10 22.92 -10.52 12.23
N GLY A 11 22.12 -10.20 13.26
CA GLY A 11 20.69 -9.86 13.12
C GLY A 11 20.40 -8.47 12.55
N ALA A 12 21.37 -7.56 12.49
CA ALA A 12 21.16 -6.16 12.08
C ALA A 12 21.55 -5.86 10.62
N ARG A 13 22.21 -6.79 9.91
CA ARG A 13 22.77 -6.54 8.57
C ARG A 13 21.87 -6.94 7.40
N PHE A 14 20.72 -7.57 7.65
CA PHE A 14 19.79 -8.02 6.61
C PHE A 14 18.47 -7.24 6.54
N ALA A 15 18.23 -6.29 7.45
CA ALA A 15 17.00 -5.49 7.49
C ALA A 15 16.91 -4.45 6.35
N GLY A 16 18.02 -4.15 5.66
CA GLY A 16 18.04 -3.24 4.51
C GLY A 16 17.70 -3.88 3.17
N ASP A 17 17.73 -5.21 3.05
CA ASP A 17 17.81 -5.85 1.72
C ASP A 17 16.47 -5.83 0.98
N ASN A 18 15.37 -6.23 1.62
CA ASN A 18 14.12 -6.41 0.89
C ASN A 18 13.41 -5.07 0.55
N ALA A 19 13.45 -4.09 1.45
CA ALA A 19 12.88 -2.77 1.19
C ALA A 19 13.62 -2.03 0.07
N ASP A 20 14.96 -2.08 0.07
CA ASP A 20 15.75 -1.47 -0.99
C ASP A 20 15.62 -2.18 -2.32
N VAL A 21 15.45 -3.51 -2.32
CA VAL A 21 15.18 -4.29 -3.53
C VAL A 21 13.79 -3.97 -4.08
N VAL A 22 12.74 -3.95 -3.26
CA VAL A 22 11.38 -3.55 -3.68
C VAL A 22 11.41 -2.15 -4.26
N LEU A 23 12.05 -1.21 -3.56
CA LEU A 23 12.15 0.16 -4.01
C LEU A 23 12.93 0.24 -5.32
N ARG A 24 14.05 -0.47 -5.46
CA ARG A 24 14.86 -0.50 -6.69
C ARG A 24 14.05 -1.03 -7.86
N VAL A 25 13.36 -2.17 -7.70
CA VAL A 25 12.51 -2.74 -8.75
C VAL A 25 11.44 -1.74 -9.16
N LEU A 26 10.69 -1.18 -8.20
CA LEU A 26 9.66 -0.18 -8.51
C LEU A 26 10.25 1.07 -9.17
N TYR A 27 11.47 1.47 -8.79
CA TYR A 27 12.15 2.63 -9.37
C TYR A 27 12.53 2.42 -10.83
N GLU A 28 13.15 1.28 -11.11
CA GLU A 28 13.60 0.89 -12.44
C GLU A 28 12.41 0.75 -13.39
N GLN A 29 11.30 0.18 -12.92
CA GLN A 29 10.09 0.03 -13.74
C GLN A 29 9.32 1.34 -13.95
N ALA A 30 9.23 2.18 -12.92
CA ALA A 30 8.46 3.43 -12.98
C ALA A 30 9.10 4.52 -13.86
N ARG A 31 10.28 4.27 -14.46
CA ARG A 31 11.06 5.21 -15.29
C ARG A 31 11.14 6.61 -14.68
N ILE A 32 11.29 6.69 -13.36
CA ILE A 32 11.24 7.96 -12.65
C ILE A 32 12.56 8.69 -12.86
N SER A 33 12.48 9.91 -13.42
CA SER A 33 13.64 10.79 -13.64
C SER A 33 14.02 11.60 -12.39
N THR A 34 13.12 11.69 -11.41
CA THR A 34 13.41 12.25 -10.08
C THR A 34 14.53 11.43 -9.42
N PRO A 35 15.28 11.95 -8.44
CA PRO A 35 16.17 11.15 -7.62
C PRO A 35 15.41 10.20 -6.68
N LYS A 36 15.97 9.01 -6.39
CA LYS A 36 15.36 8.00 -5.50
C LYS A 36 14.97 8.54 -4.13
N SER A 37 15.80 9.46 -3.61
CA SER A 37 15.63 10.16 -2.34
C SER A 37 14.47 11.16 -2.32
N GLU A 38 13.95 11.56 -3.47
CA GLU A 38 12.95 12.62 -3.61
C GLU A 38 11.57 12.10 -4.06
N VAL A 39 11.50 10.85 -4.50
CA VAL A 39 10.23 10.26 -4.92
C VAL A 39 9.31 10.11 -3.73
N ARG A 40 8.07 10.56 -3.90
CA ARG A 40 7.02 10.42 -2.90
C ARG A 40 6.24 9.11 -3.09
N LEU A 41 5.71 8.58 -1.99
CA LEU A 41 4.97 7.32 -1.99
C LEU A 41 3.74 7.36 -2.92
N ASP A 42 2.99 8.46 -2.94
CA ASP A 42 1.83 8.64 -3.82
C ASP A 42 2.20 8.53 -5.30
N ARG A 43 3.37 9.08 -5.67
CA ARG A 43 3.91 8.99 -7.03
C ARG A 43 4.37 7.58 -7.37
N LEU A 44 4.96 6.87 -6.40
CA LEU A 44 5.34 5.47 -6.57
C LEU A 44 4.11 4.59 -6.81
N VAL A 45 3.05 4.76 -6.01
CA VAL A 45 1.79 4.02 -6.16
C VAL A 45 1.12 4.34 -7.50
N ALA A 46 1.05 5.62 -7.88
CA ALA A 46 0.48 6.02 -9.18
C ALA A 46 1.21 5.38 -10.36
N ARG A 47 2.55 5.26 -10.30
CA ARG A 47 3.33 4.55 -11.33
C ARG A 47 3.14 3.04 -11.30
N SER A 48 2.77 2.50 -10.15
CA SER A 48 2.52 1.06 -10.02
C SER A 48 1.18 0.63 -10.66
N LEU A 49 0.32 1.58 -11.02
CA LEU A 49 -0.90 1.31 -11.77
C LEU A 49 -0.59 0.75 -13.16
N ASP A 50 0.53 1.19 -13.76
CA ASP A 50 0.94 0.84 -15.13
C ASP A 50 1.81 -0.43 -15.22
N LEU A 51 1.99 -1.17 -14.11
CA LEU A 51 2.84 -2.35 -14.10
C LEU A 51 2.31 -3.44 -15.02
N ASP A 52 3.20 -4.03 -15.82
CA ASP A 52 2.91 -5.23 -16.60
C ASP A 52 2.95 -6.52 -15.75
N ASP A 53 2.50 -7.63 -16.32
CA ASP A 53 2.43 -8.92 -15.62
C ASP A 53 3.82 -9.44 -15.17
N ARG A 54 4.88 -9.12 -15.91
CA ARG A 54 6.25 -9.54 -15.56
C ARG A 54 6.76 -8.72 -14.39
N GLU A 55 6.55 -7.42 -14.40
CA GLU A 55 6.92 -6.50 -13.32
C GLU A 55 6.16 -6.85 -12.03
N ALA A 56 4.85 -7.10 -12.14
CA ALA A 56 4.02 -7.57 -11.03
C ALA A 56 4.52 -8.91 -10.45
N LEU A 57 4.93 -9.85 -11.30
CA LEU A 57 5.48 -11.14 -10.86
C LEU A 57 6.82 -10.97 -10.12
N MET A 58 7.69 -10.07 -10.60
CA MET A 58 8.94 -9.72 -9.91
C MET A 58 8.67 -9.15 -8.52
N LEU A 59 7.69 -8.25 -8.38
CA LEU A 59 7.28 -7.71 -7.08
C LEU A 59 6.69 -8.77 -6.15
N GLY A 60 5.83 -9.65 -6.67
CA GLY A 60 5.26 -10.74 -5.88
C GLY A 60 6.33 -11.66 -5.28
N ALA A 61 7.38 -11.97 -6.04
CA ALA A 61 8.49 -12.77 -5.53
C ALA A 61 9.16 -12.14 -4.29
N LEU A 62 9.27 -10.80 -4.22
CA LEU A 62 9.83 -10.07 -3.09
C LEU A 62 8.94 -10.10 -1.84
N ALA A 63 7.62 -10.24 -2.03
CA ALA A 63 6.65 -10.42 -0.94
C ALA A 63 6.58 -11.87 -0.41
N GLY A 64 7.48 -12.75 -0.88
CA GLY A 64 7.45 -14.18 -0.54
C GLY A 64 6.34 -14.96 -1.23
N THR A 65 5.67 -14.39 -2.25
CA THR A 65 4.60 -15.07 -2.97
C THR A 65 5.10 -15.88 -4.17
N ALA A 66 6.36 -16.32 -4.17
CA ALA A 66 7.01 -17.03 -5.28
C ALA A 66 6.25 -18.27 -5.79
N ARG A 67 5.28 -18.81 -5.02
CA ARG A 67 4.40 -19.92 -5.42
C ARG A 67 3.01 -19.53 -5.92
N ALA A 68 2.53 -18.32 -5.61
CA ALA A 68 1.32 -17.81 -6.20
C ALA A 68 1.74 -17.02 -7.44
N ARG A 69 1.43 -17.55 -8.63
CA ARG A 69 1.40 -16.75 -9.85
C ARG A 69 0.57 -15.50 -9.50
N ALA A 70 1.21 -14.35 -9.31
CA ALA A 70 0.54 -13.09 -9.02
C ALA A 70 -0.17 -12.68 -10.30
N MET A 71 -1.28 -13.34 -10.62
CA MET A 71 -2.11 -12.92 -11.72
C MET A 71 -2.82 -11.67 -11.24
N ARG A 72 -2.55 -10.54 -11.89
CA ARG A 72 -3.31 -9.29 -11.74
C ARG A 72 -4.76 -9.60 -12.08
N SER A 73 -5.54 -10.00 -11.08
CA SER A 73 -6.92 -10.43 -11.23
C SER A 73 -7.79 -9.85 -10.13
N PRO A 74 -9.06 -9.54 -10.41
CA PRO A 74 -9.98 -8.99 -9.41
C PRO A 74 -10.07 -9.82 -8.12
N ALA A 75 -9.99 -11.15 -8.23
CA ALA A 75 -10.07 -12.07 -7.10
C ALA A 75 -8.82 -12.03 -6.20
N HIS A 76 -7.61 -12.05 -6.80
CA HIS A 76 -6.38 -11.97 -6.02
C HIS A 76 -6.23 -10.61 -5.34
N PHE A 77 -6.61 -9.54 -6.05
CA PHE A 77 -6.57 -8.20 -5.47
C PHE A 77 -7.59 -8.04 -4.34
N LEU A 78 -8.81 -8.56 -4.49
CA LEU A 78 -9.78 -8.58 -3.39
C LEU A 78 -9.23 -9.31 -2.16
N ALA A 79 -8.57 -10.44 -2.35
CA ALA A 79 -7.97 -11.20 -1.25
C ALA A 79 -6.88 -10.38 -0.54
N ALA A 80 -5.96 -9.76 -1.29
CA ALA A 80 -4.94 -8.88 -0.75
C ALA A 80 -5.53 -7.65 -0.03
N LEU A 81 -6.59 -7.06 -0.60
CA LEU A 81 -7.32 -5.92 -0.03
C LEU A 81 -7.99 -6.27 1.29
N LYS A 82 -8.74 -7.38 1.35
CA LYS A 82 -9.37 -7.86 2.59
C LYS A 82 -8.33 -8.22 3.65
N GLN A 83 -7.23 -8.84 3.25
CA GLN A 83 -6.12 -9.14 4.15
C GLN A 83 -5.55 -7.86 4.76
N ALA A 84 -5.20 -6.87 3.93
CA ALA A 84 -4.65 -5.60 4.40
C ALA A 84 -5.63 -4.85 5.32
N ILE A 85 -6.91 -4.76 4.95
CA ILE A 85 -7.94 -4.11 5.80
C ILE A 85 -8.06 -4.80 7.16
N THR A 86 -7.98 -6.14 7.18
CA THR A 86 -8.12 -6.92 8.42
C THR A 86 -6.87 -6.82 9.29
N GLU A 87 -5.69 -7.11 8.74
CA GLU A 87 -4.41 -7.12 9.46
C GLU A 87 -4.09 -5.75 10.07
N LEU A 88 -4.37 -4.67 9.33
CA LEU A 88 -4.09 -3.30 9.76
C LEU A 88 -5.28 -2.60 10.42
N ARG A 89 -6.39 -3.32 10.66
CA ARG A 89 -7.61 -2.80 11.32
C ARG A 89 -8.17 -1.53 10.66
N LEU A 90 -8.22 -1.52 9.33
CA LEU A 90 -8.64 -0.37 8.52
C LEU A 90 -10.16 -0.33 8.28
N SER A 91 -10.94 -1.23 8.87
CA SER A 91 -12.39 -1.35 8.62
C SER A 91 -13.20 -0.08 8.93
N ARG A 92 -12.69 0.82 9.78
CA ARG A 92 -13.33 2.12 10.02
C ARG A 92 -13.21 3.11 8.85
N LEU A 93 -12.29 2.87 7.93
CA LEU A 93 -12.06 3.75 6.77
C LEU A 93 -12.66 3.21 5.47
N PHE A 94 -13.06 1.94 5.43
CA PHE A 94 -13.55 1.26 4.23
C PHE A 94 -14.83 0.49 4.55
N CYS A 95 -15.84 0.61 3.69
CA CYS A 95 -17.11 -0.10 3.81
C CYS A 95 -17.37 -0.96 2.57
N SER A 96 -18.35 -1.86 2.67
CA SER A 96 -18.84 -2.56 1.49
C SER A 96 -19.75 -1.62 0.71
N SER A 97 -19.44 -1.35 -0.54
CA SER A 97 -20.45 -0.86 -1.47
C SER A 97 -21.35 -2.05 -1.80
N GLY A 98 -22.66 -1.91 -1.72
CA GLY A 98 -23.59 -2.95 -2.18
C GLY A 98 -23.59 -3.14 -3.70
N GLN A 99 -22.58 -2.60 -4.39
CA GLN A 99 -22.47 -2.45 -5.83
C GLN A 99 -21.08 -2.92 -6.27
N GLY A 100 -21.03 -3.79 -7.28
CA GLY A 100 -19.77 -4.26 -7.86
C GLY A 100 -19.29 -5.61 -7.32
N GLU A 101 -18.62 -6.35 -8.21
CA GLU A 101 -18.01 -7.64 -7.88
C GLU A 101 -16.57 -7.46 -7.39
N PHE A 102 -16.10 -8.42 -6.62
CA PHE A 102 -14.73 -8.45 -6.11
C PHE A 102 -14.34 -7.19 -5.31
N HIS A 103 -13.23 -6.54 -5.67
CA HIS A 103 -12.72 -5.33 -5.02
C HIS A 103 -13.60 -4.11 -5.24
N ARG A 104 -14.43 -4.10 -6.30
CA ARG A 104 -15.39 -3.03 -6.57
C ARG A 104 -16.50 -2.94 -5.53
N GLY A 105 -16.74 -4.04 -4.80
CA GLY A 105 -17.66 -4.07 -3.66
C GLY A 105 -17.09 -3.45 -2.38
N ILE A 106 -15.90 -2.84 -2.41
CA ILE A 106 -15.29 -2.12 -1.30
C ILE A 106 -15.02 -0.68 -1.74
N CYS A 107 -15.38 0.29 -0.91
CA CYS A 107 -15.05 1.70 -1.15
C CYS A 107 -14.61 2.39 0.15
N PRO A 108 -13.89 3.51 0.08
CA PRO A 108 -13.66 4.33 1.25
C PRO A 108 -15.00 4.82 1.82
N ALA A 109 -15.15 4.75 3.15
CA ALA A 109 -16.35 5.24 3.83
C ALA A 109 -16.50 6.77 3.69
N ALA A 110 -17.65 7.31 4.13
CA ALA A 110 -18.03 8.72 4.01
C ALA A 110 -18.26 9.21 2.55
N TYR A 111 -18.53 8.28 1.65
CA TYR A 111 -18.95 8.55 0.27
C TYR A 111 -20.14 7.69 -0.09
N ASP A 112 -21.19 8.32 -0.61
CA ASP A 112 -22.30 7.62 -1.22
C ASP A 112 -22.04 7.45 -2.72
N GLU A 113 -21.72 6.22 -3.13
CA GLU A 113 -21.49 5.88 -4.54
C GLU A 113 -22.70 6.16 -5.44
N ARG A 114 -23.93 6.14 -4.90
CA ARG A 114 -25.14 6.30 -5.69
C ARG A 114 -25.43 7.75 -6.02
N SER A 115 -25.17 8.66 -5.08
CA SER A 115 -25.40 10.10 -5.25
C SER A 115 -24.14 10.87 -5.66
N GLY A 116 -22.96 10.27 -5.48
CA GLY A 116 -21.68 10.97 -5.65
C GLY A 116 -21.43 12.02 -4.56
N GLU A 117 -22.23 12.02 -3.49
CA GLU A 117 -22.15 13.02 -2.43
C GLU A 117 -21.17 12.61 -1.32
N HIS A 118 -20.49 13.62 -0.78
CA HIS A 118 -19.67 13.48 0.42
C HIS A 118 -20.37 14.17 1.58
N HIS A 119 -20.60 13.46 2.68
CA HIS A 119 -21.17 14.05 3.88
C HIS A 119 -20.06 14.73 4.72
N PRO A 120 -20.11 16.06 4.95
CA PRO A 120 -19.01 16.77 5.60
C PRO A 120 -18.66 16.24 7.00
N ALA A 121 -19.66 15.80 7.77
CA ALA A 121 -19.48 15.25 9.11
C ALA A 121 -18.76 13.89 9.07
N GLU A 122 -19.22 12.98 8.21
CA GLU A 122 -18.59 11.67 8.03
C GLU A 122 -17.16 11.80 7.48
N MET A 123 -16.93 12.74 6.57
CA MET A 123 -15.58 13.06 6.08
C MET A 123 -14.67 13.63 7.16
N ALA A 124 -15.21 14.42 8.09
CA ALA A 124 -14.44 14.91 9.23
C ALA A 124 -14.07 13.76 10.18
N GLU A 125 -15.00 12.84 10.45
CA GLU A 125 -14.74 11.64 11.24
C GLU A 125 -13.71 10.72 10.57
N TRP A 126 -13.87 10.44 9.27
CA TRP A 126 -12.93 9.62 8.50
C TRP A 126 -11.50 10.16 8.64
N ARG A 127 -11.32 11.48 8.49
CA ARG A 127 -10.00 12.13 8.63
C ARG A 127 -9.50 12.13 10.07
N ALA A 128 -10.38 12.23 11.07
CA ALA A 128 -9.99 12.12 12.48
C ALA A 128 -9.48 10.71 12.80
N VAL A 129 -10.18 9.67 12.32
CA VAL A 129 -9.76 8.27 12.44
C VAL A 129 -8.42 8.06 11.75
N PHE A 130 -8.26 8.54 10.52
CA PHE A 130 -6.99 8.45 9.78
C PHE A 130 -5.83 9.10 10.54
N ARG A 131 -6.00 10.31 11.08
CA ARG A 131 -4.94 11.00 11.84
C ARG A 131 -4.54 10.29 13.13
N ALA A 132 -5.47 9.55 13.74
CA ALA A 132 -5.21 8.79 14.97
C ALA A 132 -4.51 7.44 14.73
N MET A 133 -4.41 7.00 13.48
CA MET A 133 -3.74 5.74 13.13
C MET A 133 -2.22 5.83 13.23
N ALA A 134 -1.58 4.67 13.45
CA ALA A 134 -0.13 4.53 13.34
C ALA A 134 0.35 4.81 11.90
N PRO A 135 1.60 5.23 11.68
CA PRO A 135 2.08 5.63 10.37
C PRO A 135 1.94 4.53 9.29
N GLU A 136 2.18 3.27 9.61
CA GLU A 136 2.02 2.13 8.69
C GLU A 136 0.56 1.92 8.26
N GLN A 137 -0.39 2.13 9.18
CA GLN A 137 -1.82 2.08 8.89
C GLN A 137 -2.23 3.25 7.99
N GLN A 138 -1.71 4.46 8.24
CA GLN A 138 -1.93 5.63 7.40
C GLN A 138 -1.40 5.41 5.97
N MET A 139 -0.18 4.89 5.83
CA MET A 139 0.42 4.60 4.52
C MET A 139 -0.37 3.54 3.75
N MET A 140 -0.86 2.49 4.44
CA MET A 140 -1.69 1.47 3.82
C MET A 140 -3.06 2.02 3.39
N ALA A 141 -3.74 2.74 4.29
CA ALA A 141 -5.03 3.35 3.98
C ALA A 141 -4.92 4.33 2.80
N ALA A 142 -3.87 5.18 2.80
CA ALA A 142 -3.61 6.09 1.69
C ALA A 142 -3.33 5.36 0.38
N THR A 143 -2.56 4.26 0.42
CA THR A 143 -2.32 3.41 -0.75
C THR A 143 -3.63 2.88 -1.33
N ILE A 144 -4.51 2.31 -0.50
CA ILE A 144 -5.81 1.79 -0.96
C ILE A 144 -6.67 2.91 -1.56
N VAL A 145 -6.69 4.10 -0.96
CA VAL A 145 -7.41 5.27 -1.52
C VAL A 145 -6.85 5.68 -2.88
N TRP A 146 -5.52 5.72 -3.06
CA TRP A 146 -4.92 6.04 -4.36
C TRP A 146 -5.23 4.99 -5.43
N LEU A 147 -5.27 3.70 -5.06
CA LEU A 147 -5.68 2.62 -5.96
C LEU A 147 -7.17 2.76 -6.35
N TYR A 148 -8.06 2.98 -5.37
CA TYR A 148 -9.48 3.22 -5.60
C TYR A 148 -9.72 4.38 -6.57
N ARG A 149 -8.93 5.45 -6.44
CA ARG A 149 -9.01 6.63 -7.31
C ARG A 149 -8.27 6.50 -8.62
N SER A 150 -7.46 5.46 -8.79
CA SER A 150 -6.51 5.32 -9.90
C SER A 150 -5.68 6.60 -10.10
N GLY A 151 -5.25 7.23 -9.00
CA GLY A 151 -4.54 8.52 -9.08
C GLY A 151 -4.49 9.31 -7.78
N THR A 152 -4.20 10.61 -7.90
CA THR A 152 -4.17 11.52 -6.75
C THR A 152 -5.55 11.69 -6.15
N ASP A 153 -5.61 11.76 -4.82
CA ASP A 153 -6.85 11.97 -4.09
C ASP A 153 -6.93 13.38 -3.49
N SER A 154 -8.07 14.04 -3.67
CA SER A 154 -8.41 15.34 -3.09
C SER A 154 -9.66 15.30 -2.22
N ILE A 155 -10.27 14.12 -2.06
CA ILE A 155 -11.50 13.89 -1.32
C ILE A 155 -11.16 13.46 0.11
N TRP A 156 -10.57 12.29 0.32
CA TRP A 156 -10.30 11.71 1.64
C TRP A 156 -9.01 12.25 2.25
N LEU A 157 -7.93 12.19 1.50
CA LEU A 157 -6.56 12.52 1.90
C LEU A 157 -6.28 14.03 1.93
N ARG A 158 -7.31 14.86 1.79
CA ARG A 158 -7.21 16.30 1.96
C ARG A 158 -6.95 16.66 3.43
N ARG A 159 -5.90 17.45 3.69
CA ARG A 159 -5.51 17.98 5.02
C ARG A 159 -5.22 16.87 6.05
N VAL A 160 -4.72 15.73 5.61
CA VAL A 160 -4.16 14.68 6.48
C VAL A 160 -2.70 14.41 6.06
N PRO A 161 -1.86 13.87 6.95
CA PRO A 161 -0.49 13.52 6.59
C PRO A 161 -0.50 12.42 5.52
N CYS A 162 -0.05 12.74 4.31
CA CYS A 162 0.07 11.78 3.22
C CYS A 162 1.29 12.06 2.32
N THR A 163 2.26 12.81 2.83
CA THR A 163 3.46 13.25 2.11
C THR A 163 4.69 12.52 2.66
N TRP A 164 4.86 11.27 2.25
CA TRP A 164 6.03 10.47 2.63
C TRP A 164 6.97 10.31 1.44
N ARG A 165 8.28 10.36 1.69
CA ARG A 165 9.25 9.88 0.72
C ARG A 165 9.10 8.37 0.61
N ALA A 166 9.11 7.86 -0.61
CA ALA A 166 8.95 6.45 -0.92
C ALA A 166 9.98 5.60 -0.19
N GLN A 167 11.25 6.03 -0.16
CA GLN A 167 12.30 5.29 0.54
C GLN A 167 12.04 5.17 2.04
N GLU A 168 11.69 6.28 2.68
CA GLU A 168 11.41 6.30 4.12
C GLU A 168 10.14 5.48 4.42
N ALA A 169 9.11 5.60 3.59
CA ALA A 169 7.86 4.86 3.74
C ALA A 169 8.04 3.34 3.59
N LEU A 170 8.74 2.88 2.55
CA LEU A 170 8.95 1.45 2.33
C LEU A 170 9.83 0.83 3.41
N ARG A 171 10.85 1.56 3.89
CA ARG A 171 11.64 1.13 5.04
C ARG A 171 10.79 1.08 6.31
N TYR A 172 9.96 2.08 6.55
CA TYR A 172 9.06 2.07 7.70
C TYR A 172 8.06 0.91 7.64
N LEU A 173 7.45 0.66 6.48
CA LEU A 173 6.57 -0.49 6.26
C LEU A 173 7.30 -1.83 6.46
N HIS A 174 8.58 -1.91 6.08
CA HIS A 174 9.39 -3.10 6.33
C HIS A 174 9.60 -3.32 7.82
N ASP A 175 10.04 -2.27 8.53
CA ASP A 175 10.32 -2.34 9.97
C ASP A 175 9.05 -2.63 10.79
N ALA A 176 7.89 -2.16 10.31
CA ALA A 176 6.57 -2.48 10.86
C ALA A 176 6.02 -3.85 10.42
N GLY A 177 6.77 -4.64 9.64
CA GLY A 177 6.33 -5.96 9.14
C GLY A 177 5.20 -5.93 8.09
N CYS A 178 4.90 -4.74 7.55
CA CYS A 178 3.78 -4.48 6.65
C CYS A 178 4.17 -4.46 5.16
N LEU A 179 5.46 -4.42 4.83
CA LEU A 179 5.94 -4.29 3.45
C LEU A 179 5.42 -5.41 2.54
N ALA A 180 5.43 -6.67 3.00
CA ALA A 180 4.97 -7.79 2.18
C ALA A 180 3.47 -7.67 1.82
N THR A 181 2.64 -7.22 2.77
CA THR A 181 1.21 -6.97 2.53
C THR A 181 1.01 -5.79 1.57
N TRP A 182 1.82 -4.74 1.70
CA TRP A 182 1.80 -3.60 0.77
C TRP A 182 2.19 -4.02 -0.66
N VAL A 183 3.28 -4.78 -0.82
CA VAL A 183 3.74 -5.26 -2.12
C VAL A 183 2.69 -6.18 -2.77
N ARG A 184 2.04 -7.06 -2.01
CA ARG A 184 0.94 -7.90 -2.52
C ARG A 184 -0.21 -7.10 -3.09
N LEU A 185 -0.63 -6.01 -2.42
CA LEU A 185 -1.66 -5.12 -2.95
C LEU A 185 -1.28 -4.55 -4.32
N ILE A 186 -0.07 -4.00 -4.40
CA ILE A 186 0.42 -3.37 -5.63
C ILE A 186 0.58 -4.38 -6.77
N ALA A 187 1.18 -5.54 -6.48
CA ALA A 187 1.44 -6.57 -7.48
C ALA A 187 0.16 -7.20 -8.04
N THR A 188 -0.91 -7.29 -7.24
CA THR A 188 -2.16 -7.94 -7.66
C THR A 188 -3.18 -6.97 -8.26
N PHE A 189 -2.96 -5.65 -8.15
CA PHE A 189 -3.90 -4.63 -8.60
C PHE A 189 -4.20 -4.72 -10.11
N PRO A 190 -5.44 -5.01 -10.54
CA PRO A 190 -5.80 -5.13 -11.96
C PRO A 190 -6.39 -3.83 -12.54
N GLY A 191 -6.38 -2.73 -11.79
CA GLY A 191 -7.32 -1.63 -11.95
C GLY A 191 -8.43 -1.70 -10.90
N TRP A 192 -9.08 -0.56 -10.62
CA TRP A 192 -10.30 -0.52 -9.80
C TRP A 192 -11.55 -0.57 -10.67
#